data_AF-A0A3D3G7U7-F1
#
_entry.id   AF-A0A3D3G7U7-F1
#
_cell.length_a   1.000
_cell.length_b   1.000
_cell.length_c   1.000
_cell.angle_alpha   90.00
_cell.angle_beta   90.00
_cell.angle_gamma   90.00
#
_symmetry.space_group_name_H-M   'P 1'
#
loop_
_entity.id
_entity.type
_entity.pdbx_description
1 polymer ?
#
loop_
_entity_poly.entity_id
_entity_poly.type
_entity_poly.pdbx_seq_one_letter_code
_entity_poly.pdbx_strand_id
1 'polypeptide(L)' 'MDSLKQHNLFAKNQTKKDAVDWHLTHKMPKNPTLAERIAWHTDHKKFCACRPIPKSLEIYFKTN' A
#
# COMPACT_ATOMS: atom_id res chain seq x y z
N MET A 1 -30.12 -6.50 -23.30
CA MET A 1 -30.25 -6.40 -21.83
C MET A 1 -28.91 -6.77 -21.24
N ASP A 2 -28.06 -5.75 -21.22
CA ASP A 2 -26.61 -5.76 -21.05
C ASP A 2 -26.12 -6.48 -19.79
N SER A 3 -25.40 -7.58 -20.01
CA SER A 3 -24.61 -8.26 -18.98
C SER A 3 -23.25 -7.56 -18.85
N LEU A 4 -23.24 -6.43 -18.13
CA LEU A 4 -22.03 -5.74 -17.69
C LEU A 4 -22.24 -5.32 -16.24
N LYS A 5 -21.69 -6.07 -15.28
CA LYS A 5 -21.28 -5.58 -13.95
C LYS A 5 -20.68 -6.68 -13.10
N GLN A 6 -19.35 -6.74 -13.13
CA GLN A 6 -18.41 -7.06 -12.04
C GLN A 6 -17.09 -7.31 -12.79
N HIS A 7 -16.16 -6.36 -12.80
CA HIS A 7 -15.16 -6.25 -11.75
C HIS A 7 -14.84 -4.79 -11.44
N ASN A 8 -15.11 -4.35 -10.21
CA ASN A 8 -14.50 -3.16 -9.65
C ASN A 8 -14.27 -3.39 -8.14
N LEU A 9 -13.12 -3.99 -7.80
CA LEU A 9 -12.70 -4.28 -6.42
C LEU A 9 -11.40 -3.55 -6.02
N PHE A 10 -10.89 -2.64 -6.85
CA PHE A 10 -9.82 -1.70 -6.44
C PHE A 10 -10.48 -0.41 -5.94
N ALA A 11 -11.18 -0.53 -4.81
CA ALA A 11 -11.89 0.58 -4.21
C ALA A 11 -10.93 1.71 -3.81
N LYS A 12 -10.94 2.76 -4.64
CA LYS A 12 -10.88 4.17 -4.25
C LYS A 12 -9.64 4.56 -3.46
N ASN A 13 -8.68 5.09 -4.22
CA ASN A 13 -7.54 5.89 -3.80
C ASN A 13 -8.01 7.06 -2.88
N GLN A 14 -8.15 6.80 -1.58
CA GLN A 14 -8.47 7.82 -0.58
C GLN A 14 -7.18 8.57 -0.23
N THR A 15 -6.82 9.55 -1.04
CA THR A 15 -5.70 10.45 -0.75
C THR A 15 -6.13 11.41 0.37
N LYS A 16 -5.95 10.98 1.62
CA LYS A 16 -5.93 11.91 2.75
C LYS A 16 -4.70 12.81 2.58
N LYS A 17 -4.86 14.10 2.89
CA LYS A 17 -3.85 15.16 2.75
C LYS A 17 -2.47 14.78 3.31
N ASP A 18 -2.44 13.98 4.37
CA ASP A 18 -1.21 13.50 5.03
C ASP A 18 -0.40 12.48 4.19
N ALA A 19 -0.99 11.91 3.13
CA ALA A 19 -0.32 10.98 2.23
C ALA A 19 0.79 11.65 1.41
N VAL A 20 0.61 12.92 1.01
CA VAL A 20 1.58 13.62 0.15
C VAL A 20 2.86 13.92 0.93
N ASP A 21 2.75 14.50 2.11
CA ASP A 21 3.90 14.89 2.95
C ASP A 21 4.72 13.66 3.38
N TRP A 22 4.03 12.56 3.71
CA TRP A 22 4.69 11.30 4.02
C TRP A 22 5.45 10.75 2.81
N HIS A 23 4.85 10.74 1.62
CA HIS A 23 5.54 10.26 0.41
C HIS A 23 6.74 11.13 0.00
N LEU A 24 6.71 12.44 0.27
CA LEU A 24 7.84 13.33 -0.03
C LEU A 24 9.07 13.01 0.83
N THR A 25 8.85 12.64 2.09
CA THR A 25 9.88 12.38 3.10
C THR A 25 10.29 10.90 3.20
N HIS A 26 9.37 9.98 2.90
CA HIS A 26 9.55 8.53 3.05
C HIS A 26 9.40 7.85 1.68
N LYS A 27 10.32 8.14 0.77
CA LYS A 27 10.37 7.46 -0.54
C LYS A 27 10.94 6.04 -0.35
N MET A 28 10.34 5.06 -1.04
CA MET A 28 10.91 3.72 -1.08
C MET A 28 12.31 3.79 -1.74
N PRO A 29 13.35 3.19 -1.13
CA PRO A 29 14.66 3.08 -1.76
C PRO A 29 14.59 2.38 -3.12
N LYS A 30 15.56 2.63 -4.02
CA LYS A 30 15.61 2.02 -5.37
C LYS A 30 15.76 0.49 -5.31
N ASN A 31 16.56 0.00 -4.37
CA ASN A 31 16.82 -1.43 -4.15
C ASN A 31 16.65 -1.75 -2.66
N PRO A 32 15.41 -1.71 -2.14
CA PRO A 32 15.18 -1.91 -0.72
C PRO A 32 15.39 -3.38 -0.38
N THR A 33 16.09 -3.62 0.73
CA THR A 33 16.11 -4.92 1.39
C THR A 33 14.71 -5.34 1.82
N LEU A 34 14.54 -6.62 2.13
CA LEU A 34 13.25 -7.14 2.60
C LEU A 34 12.77 -6.40 3.85
N ALA A 35 13.66 -6.16 4.82
CA ALA A 35 13.36 -5.47 6.07
C ALA A 35 12.91 -4.02 5.82
N GLU A 36 13.65 -3.27 4.98
CA GLU A 36 13.27 -1.90 4.61
C GLU A 36 11.90 -1.85 3.92
N ARG A 37 11.63 -2.83 3.06
CA ARG A 37 10.34 -2.92 2.35
C ARG A 37 9.19 -3.17 3.32
N ILE A 38 9.37 -4.06 4.29
CA ILE A 38 8.38 -4.35 5.34
C ILE A 38 8.15 -3.12 6.22
N ALA A 39 9.23 -2.48 6.68
CA ALA A 39 9.16 -1.28 7.51
C ALA A 39 8.41 -0.16 6.79
N TRP A 40 8.78 0.11 5.53
CA TRP A 40 8.13 1.12 4.71
C TRP A 40 6.63 0.86 4.54
N HIS A 41 6.21 -0.39 4.26
CA HIS A 41 4.79 -0.72 4.12
C HIS A 41 4.03 -0.66 5.44
N THR A 42 4.68 -0.99 6.56
CA THR A 42 4.11 -0.87 7.91
C THR A 42 3.80 0.59 8.23
N ASP A 43 4.76 1.49 7.98
CA ASP A 43 4.58 2.92 8.26
C ASP A 43 3.64 3.58 7.26
N HIS A 44 3.78 3.28 5.97
CA HIS A 44 2.88 3.77 4.93
C HIS A 44 1.41 3.53 5.28
N LYS A 45 1.07 2.31 5.73
CA LYS A 45 -0.30 1.92 6.11
C LYS A 45 -0.92 2.81 7.20
N LYS A 46 -0.10 3.45 8.05
CA LYS A 46 -0.58 4.37 9.11
C LYS A 46 -1.06 5.71 8.53
N PHE A 47 -0.48 6.17 7.43
CA PHE A 47 -0.74 7.49 6.83
C PHE A 47 -1.55 7.41 5.53
N CYS A 48 -1.44 6.30 4.80
CA CYS A 48 -2.00 6.15 3.45
C CYS A 48 -2.36 4.70 3.12
N ALA A 49 -3.44 4.52 2.34
CA ALA A 49 -3.89 3.23 1.81
C ALA A 49 -3.74 3.11 0.28
N CYS A 50 -3.02 4.03 -0.37
CA CYS A 50 -2.89 4.08 -1.84
C CYS A 50 -2.20 2.83 -2.43
N ARG A 51 -1.33 2.20 -1.63
CA ARG A 51 -0.62 0.99 -1.99
C ARG A 51 -0.88 -0.10 -0.94
N PRO A 52 -1.68 -1.13 -1.27
CA PRO A 52 -1.82 -2.29 -0.40
C PRO A 52 -0.48 -3.03 -0.26
N ILE A 53 -0.35 -3.81 0.80
CA ILE A 53 0.82 -4.66 1.03
C ILE A 53 0.90 -5.67 -0.13
N PRO A 54 2.06 -5.79 -0.82
CA PRO A 54 2.24 -6.76 -1.88
C PRO A 54 2.05 -8.20 -1.39
N LYS A 55 1.47 -9.06 -2.24
CA LYS A 55 1.24 -10.48 -1.91
C LYS A 55 2.50 -11.22 -1.47
N SER A 56 3.65 -10.89 -2.05
CA SER A 56 4.96 -11.46 -1.68
C SER A 56 5.42 -11.08 -0.27
N LEU A 57 4.84 -10.04 0.32
CA LEU A 57 5.14 -9.61 1.69
C LEU A 57 4.09 -10.03 2.70
N GLU A 58 2.88 -10.44 2.28
CA GLU A 58 1.80 -10.81 3.20
C GLU A 58 2.21 -11.83 4.26
N ILE A 59 3.10 -12.77 3.91
CA ILE A 59 3.72 -13.74 4.84
C ILE A 59 4.36 -13.07 6.06
N TYR A 60 4.96 -11.89 5.90
CA TYR A 60 5.63 -11.17 6.99
C TYR A 60 4.70 -10.28 7.82
N PHE A 61 3.47 -10.04 7.35
CA PHE A 61 2.45 -9.25 8.06
C PHE A 61 1.40 -10.13 8.75
N LYS A 62 1.42 -11.43 8.50
CA LYS A 62 0.60 -12.41 9.20
C LYS A 62 1.36 -12.89 10.43
N THR A 63 1.06 -12.28 11.58
CA THR A 63 1.49 -12.82 12.88
C THR A 63 0.28 -12.83 13.81
N ASN A 64 -0.09 -14.06 14.22
CA ASN A 64 -0.98 -14.51 15.30
C ASN A 64 -2.26 -13.71 15.62
#